data_AF-A0A9D9CIQ7-F1
#
_entry.id   AF-A0A9D9CIQ7-F1
#
_cell.length_a   1.000
_cell.length_b   1.000
_cell.length_c   1.000
_cell.angle_alpha   90.00
_cell.angle_beta   90.00
_cell.angle_gamma   90.00
#
_symmetry.space_group_name_H-M   'P 1'
#
loop_
_entity.id
_entity.type
_entity.pdbx_description
1 polymer ?
#
loop_
_entity_poly.entity_id
_entity_poly.type
_entity_poly.pdbx_seq_one_letter_code
_entity_poly.pdbx_strand_id
1 'polypeptide(L)' 'MSCLRVILAIFFPPLAVADQGCGSFVIVFLLSLMGWVPGVLAALIILNRNNQQPPTTYES' A
#
# COMPACT_ATOMS: atom_id res chain seq x y z
N MET A 1 18.89 17.81 -4.60
CA MET A 1 17.67 17.01 -4.43
C MET A 1 17.78 16.26 -3.12
N SER A 2 17.21 16.80 -2.04
CA SER A 2 17.39 16.26 -0.69
C SER A 2 16.72 14.89 -0.55
N CYS A 3 17.44 13.91 -0.01
CA CYS A 3 16.94 12.54 0.20
C CYS A 3 15.61 12.49 0.99
N LEU A 4 15.37 13.49 1.85
CA LEU A 4 14.09 13.68 2.53
C LEU A 4 12.90 13.86 1.57
N ARG A 5 13.08 14.56 0.43
CA ARG A 5 12.02 14.67 -0.58
C ARG A 5 11.74 13.34 -1.27
N VAL A 6 12.75 12.48 -1.44
CA VAL A 6 12.59 11.14 -2.05
C VAL A 6 11.86 10.21 -1.09
N ILE A 7 12.23 10.21 0.19
CA ILE A 7 11.55 9.40 1.23
C ILE A 7 10.08 9.83 1.38
N LEU A 8 9.82 11.15 1.39
CA LEU A 8 8.45 11.68 1.46
C LEU A 8 7.64 11.36 0.19
N ALA A 9 8.27 11.33 -0.99
CA ALA A 9 7.64 10.93 -2.25
C ALA A 9 7.34 9.42 -2.33
N ILE A 10 8.10 8.58 -1.63
CA ILE A 10 7.86 7.12 -1.57
C ILE A 10 6.71 6.80 -0.60
N PHE A 11 6.64 7.49 0.55
CA PHE A 11 5.62 7.23 1.57
C PHE A 11 4.31 8.00 1.37
N PHE A 12 4.37 9.19 0.76
CA PHE A 12 3.20 10.02 0.44
C PHE A 12 3.30 10.53 -1.02
N PRO A 13 3.22 9.61 -2.00
CA PRO A 13 3.35 9.93 -3.42
C PRO A 13 2.46 11.07 -3.92
N PRO A 14 1.18 11.22 -3.47
CA PRO A 14 0.36 12.34 -3.93
C PRO A 14 0.76 13.70 -3.33
N LEU A 15 1.19 13.78 -2.06
CA LEU A 15 1.54 15.09 -1.46
C LEU A 15 2.81 15.69 -2.05
N ALA A 16 3.78 14.86 -2.42
CA ALA A 16 5.03 15.34 -3.03
C ALA A 16 4.83 15.91 -4.45
N VAL A 17 3.75 15.51 -5.13
CA VAL A 17 3.43 15.91 -6.51
C VAL A 17 2.40 17.05 -6.57
N ALA A 18 1.68 17.32 -5.47
CA ALA A 18 0.73 18.44 -5.41
C ALA A 18 1.36 19.79 -5.77
N ASP A 19 2.65 20.00 -5.45
CA ASP A 19 3.42 21.20 -5.82
C ASP A 19 3.88 21.24 -7.29
N GLN A 20 3.90 20.12 -8.02
CA GLN A 20 4.42 20.04 -9.40
C GLN A 20 3.36 20.07 -10.51
N GLY A 21 2.06 20.06 -10.19
CA GLY A 21 0.97 20.29 -11.15
C GLY A 21 -0.15 19.25 -11.12
N CYS A 22 -1.39 19.73 -11.31
CA CYS A 22 -2.64 18.97 -11.16
C CYS A 22 -2.72 17.68 -12.01
N GLY A 23 -2.12 17.66 -13.20
CA GLY A 23 -2.18 16.50 -14.09
C GLY A 23 -1.39 15.28 -13.57
N SER A 24 -0.21 15.51 -12.99
CA SER A 24 0.65 14.42 -12.50
C SER A 24 0.11 13.85 -11.17
N PHE A 25 -0.49 14.70 -10.35
CA PHE A 25 -1.11 14.31 -9.08
C PHE A 25 -2.18 13.23 -9.25
N VAL A 26 -3.09 13.40 -10.22
CA VAL A 26 -4.20 12.46 -10.45
C VAL A 26 -3.69 11.08 -10.88
N ILE A 27 -2.67 11.03 -11.73
CA ILE A 27 -2.09 9.76 -12.23
C ILE A 27 -1.39 9.01 -11.09
N VAL A 28 -0.58 9.72 -10.29
CA VAL A 28 0.12 9.14 -9.13
C VAL A 28 -0.87 8.68 -8.05
N PHE A 29 -1.96 9.42 -7.85
CA PHE A 29 -3.04 9.05 -6.94
C PHE A 29 -3.79 7.78 -7.38
N LEU A 30 -4.14 7.66 -8.67
CA LEU A 30 -4.75 6.44 -9.22
C LEU A 30 -3.80 5.24 -9.14
N LEU A 31 -2.51 5.42 -9.46
CA LEU A 31 -1.52 4.34 -9.42
C LEU A 31 -1.25 3.86 -7.98
N SER A 32 -1.23 4.81 -7.02
CA SER A 32 -1.12 4.50 -5.60
C SER A 32 -2.33 3.72 -5.09
N LEU A 33 -3.56 4.11 -5.47
CA LEU A 33 -4.77 3.33 -5.14
C LEU A 33 -4.74 1.94 -5.80
N MET A 34 -4.31 1.84 -7.05
CA MET A 34 -4.20 0.56 -7.77
C MET A 34 -3.14 -0.38 -7.19
N GLY A 35 -2.05 0.13 -6.60
CA GLY A 35 -1.04 -0.70 -5.92
C GLY A 35 -1.37 -0.97 -4.45
N TRP A 36 -2.06 -0.04 -3.78
CA TRP A 36 -2.37 -0.13 -2.35
C TRP A 36 -3.54 -1.06 -2.06
N VAL A 37 -4.63 -0.93 -2.82
CA VAL A 37 -5.83 -1.77 -2.68
C VAL A 37 -5.50 -3.26 -2.78
N PRO A 38 -4.76 -3.77 -3.80
CA PRO A 38 -4.40 -5.19 -3.86
C PRO A 38 -3.46 -5.62 -2.73
N GLY A 39 -2.58 -4.73 -2.23
CA GLY A 39 -1.70 -5.02 -1.09
C GLY A 39 -2.47 -5.23 0.22
N VAL A 40 -3.44 -4.35 0.51
CA VAL A 40 -4.32 -4.47 1.69
C VAL A 40 -5.22 -5.70 1.56
N LEU A 41 -5.78 -5.96 0.37
CA LEU A 41 -6.56 -7.17 0.09
C LEU A 41 -5.74 -8.44 0.31
N ALA A 42 -4.50 -8.49 -0.19
CA ALA A 42 -3.62 -9.64 0.00
C ALA A 42 -3.28 -9.87 1.48
N ALA A 43 -2.92 -8.80 2.21
CA ALA A 43 -2.63 -8.88 3.64
C ALA A 43 -3.85 -9.36 4.45
N LEU A 44 -5.05 -8.84 4.14
CA LEU A 44 -6.30 -9.27 4.76
C LEU A 44 -6.62 -10.72 4.46
N ILE A 45 -6.44 -11.19 3.21
CA ILE A 45 -6.68 -12.59 2.82
C ILE A 45 -5.74 -13.54 3.57
N ILE A 46 -4.45 -13.22 3.65
CA ILE A 46 -3.45 -14.03 4.37
C ILE A 46 -3.77 -14.08 5.86
N LEU A 47 -4.10 -12.93 6.45
CA LEU A 47 -4.47 -12.83 7.86
C LEU A 47 -5.77 -13.60 8.14
N ASN A 48 -6.82 -13.45 7.32
CA ASN A 48 -8.08 -14.18 7.51
C ASN A 48 -7.90 -15.70 7.29
N ARG A 49 -7.09 -16.13 6.31
CA ARG A 49 -6.74 -17.55 6.16
C ARG A 49 -6.01 -18.10 7.39
N ASN A 50 -5.09 -17.34 7.97
CA ASN A 50 -4.42 -17.74 9.22
C ASN A 50 -5.37 -17.79 10.41
N ASN A 51 -6.37 -16.90 10.49
CA ASN A 51 -7.39 -16.94 11.53
C ASN A 51 -8.43 -18.05 11.31
N GLN A 52 -8.52 -18.61 10.11
CA GLN A 52 -9.31 -19.79 9.78
C GLN A 52 -8.51 -21.10 9.96
N GLN A 53 -7.29 -21.06 10.49
CA GLN A 53 -6.66 -22.25 11.03
C GLN A 53 -7.50 -22.66 12.25
N PRO A 54 -8.37 -23.70 12.19
CA PRO A 54 -8.91 -24.26 13.42
C PRO A 54 -7.70 -24.68 14.26
N PRO A 55 -7.75 -24.61 15.61
CA PRO A 55 -6.68 -25.16 16.43
C PRO A 55 -6.42 -26.57 15.91
N THR A 56 -5.29 -26.74 15.25
CA THR A 56 -4.87 -28.04 14.77
C THR A 56 -4.67 -28.82 16.04
N THR A 57 -5.65 -29.64 16.38
CA THR A 57 -5.49 -30.85 17.15
C THR A 57 -4.28 -31.55 16.55
N TYR A 58 -3.12 -31.29 17.13
CA TYR A 58 -1.90 -32.04 16.93
C TYR A 58 -2.07 -33.37 17.68
N GLU A 59 -3.05 -34.17 17.27
CA GLU A 59 -3.07 -35.58 17.62
C GLU A 59 -2.49 -36.37 16.44
N SER A 60 -1.25 -36.83 16.70
CA SER A 60 -0.52 -37.96 16.10
C SER A 60 -0.07 -37.86 14.65
#